data_AF-A0A7R9DJI9-F1
#
_entry.id   AF-A0A7R9DJI9-F1
#
_cell.length_a   1.000
_cell.length_b   1.000
_cell.length_c   1.000
_cell.angle_alpha   90.00
_cell.angle_beta   90.00
_cell.angle_gamma   90.00
#
_symmetry.space_group_name_H-M   'P 1'
#
loop_
_entity.id
_entity.type
_entity.pdbx_description
1 polymer ?
#
loop_
_entity_poly.entity_id
_entity_poly.type
_entity_poly.pdbx_seq_one_letter_code
_entity_poly.pdbx_strand_id
1 'polypeptide(L)'
;MIKRIGFQGVAPCSVILNFDVTPEVMTARLLHRAKTSGRADDNEETIKKRLQTFQTHSKPVVDHFQSKCLTICAEKNPDEIFKEVESCLDALVTKK
;
A
#
# COMPACT_ATOMS: atom_id res chain seq x y z
N MET A 1 -7.55 -24.35 38.22
CA MET A 1 -8.35 -23.31 37.55
C MET A 1 -7.57 -22.83 36.33
N ILE A 2 -7.87 -23.38 35.14
CA ILE A 2 -7.13 -23.09 33.90
C ILE A 2 -7.81 -21.87 33.25
N LYS A 3 -7.14 -20.71 33.23
CA LYS A 3 -7.59 -19.54 32.47
C LYS A 3 -7.47 -19.88 30.99
N ARG A 4 -8.59 -20.17 30.33
CA ARG A 4 -8.68 -20.17 28.87
C ARG A 4 -8.30 -18.77 28.38
N ILE A 5 -7.16 -18.65 27.70
CA ILE A 5 -6.82 -17.47 26.92
C ILE A 5 -7.79 -17.48 25.75
N GLY A 6 -8.85 -16.67 25.83
CA GLY A 6 -9.84 -16.53 24.77
C GLY A 6 -9.17 -15.97 23.52
N PHE A 7 -9.49 -16.53 22.36
CA PHE A 7 -9.08 -16.01 21.06
C PHE A 7 -9.60 -14.57 20.93
N GLN A 8 -8.73 -13.57 21.01
CA GLN A 8 -9.08 -12.20 20.64
C GLN A 8 -9.29 -12.22 19.12
N GLY A 9 -10.52 -11.97 18.68
CA GLY A 9 -10.88 -11.98 17.27
C GLY A 9 -10.08 -10.96 16.44
N VAL A 10 -10.28 -10.98 15.12
CA VAL A 10 -9.66 -10.00 14.22
C VAL A 10 -10.17 -8.61 14.57
N ALA A 11 -9.24 -7.69 14.88
CA ALA A 11 -9.58 -6.31 15.20
C ALA A 11 -10.09 -5.56 13.95
N PRO A 12 -11.05 -4.62 14.10
CA PRO A 12 -11.47 -3.77 12.99
C PRO A 12 -10.31 -2.94 12.42
N CYS A 13 -10.28 -2.77 11.10
CA CYS A 13 -9.33 -1.87 10.45
C CYS A 13 -9.47 -0.45 11.01
N SER A 14 -8.38 0.12 11.53
CA SER A 14 -8.34 1.49 12.05
C SER A 14 -8.02 2.51 10.97
N VAL A 15 -7.04 2.22 10.12
CA VAL A 15 -6.60 3.10 9.03
C VAL A 15 -6.03 2.26 7.89
N ILE A 16 -6.13 2.76 6.65
CA ILE A 16 -5.43 2.25 5.48
C ILE A 16 -4.48 3.34 4.99
N LEU A 17 -3.22 2.98 4.76
CA LEU A 17 -2.27 3.84 4.07
C LEU A 17 -2.23 3.44 2.60
N ASN A 18 -2.71 4.32 1.72
CA ASN A 18 -2.77 4.09 0.29
C ASN A 18 -1.70 4.92 -0.42
N PHE A 19 -0.81 4.27 -1.16
CA PHE A 19 0.19 4.94 -1.97
C PHE A 19 -0.34 5.10 -3.39
N ASP A 20 -0.77 6.31 -3.73
CA ASP A 20 -1.26 6.63 -5.06
C ASP A 20 -0.10 6.93 -6.01
N VAL A 21 -0.07 6.21 -7.12
CA VAL A 21 1.00 6.27 -8.13
C VAL A 21 0.35 6.02 -9.49
N THR A 22 0.78 6.75 -10.50
CA THR A 22 0.32 6.51 -11.87
C THR A 22 0.82 5.16 -12.42
N PRO A 23 0.05 4.49 -13.29
CA PRO A 23 0.49 3.27 -13.98
C PRO A 23 1.84 3.42 -14.69
N GLU A 24 2.12 4.60 -15.22
CA GLU A 24 3.35 4.94 -15.94
C GLU A 24 4.56 4.88 -14.99
N VAL A 25 4.48 5.55 -13.84
CA VAL A 25 5.56 5.55 -12.83
C VAL A 25 5.73 4.16 -12.22
N MET A 26 4.63 3.44 -11.94
CA MET A 26 4.70 2.05 -11.47
C MET A 26 5.44 1.15 -12.48
N THR A 27 5.08 1.24 -13.75
CA THR A 27 5.69 0.42 -14.82
C THR A 27 7.19 0.71 -14.94
N ALA A 28 7.58 1.99 -14.97
CA ALA A 28 8.98 2.39 -15.04
C ALA A 28 9.81 1.83 -13.86
N ARG A 29 9.28 1.91 -12.63
CA ARG A 29 9.92 1.39 -11.43
C ARG A 29 10.04 -0.13 -11.43
N LEU A 30 9.01 -0.84 -11.89
CA LEU A 30 9.00 -2.32 -11.98
C LEU A 30 10.01 -2.81 -13.03
N LEU A 31 10.05 -2.17 -14.21
CA LEU A 31 11.05 -2.48 -15.24
C LEU A 31 12.49 -2.20 -14.76
N HIS A 32 12.70 -1.11 -14.02
CA HIS A 32 13.99 -0.84 -13.39
C HIS A 32 14.36 -1.94 -12.39
N ARG A 33 13.40 -2.38 -11.56
CA ARG A 33 13.61 -3.47 -10.60
C ARG A 33 13.96 -4.79 -11.28
N ALA A 34 13.38 -5.09 -12.44
CA ALA A 34 13.72 -6.28 -13.22
C ALA A 34 15.22 -6.33 -13.58
N LYS A 35 15.79 -5.17 -13.93
CA LYS A 35 17.20 -5.01 -14.29
C LYS A 35 18.14 -5.12 -13.08
N THR A 36 17.73 -4.65 -11.91
CA THR A 36 18.61 -4.52 -10.75
C THR A 36 18.52 -5.67 -9.75
N SER A 37 17.41 -6.43 -9.74
CA SER A 37 17.15 -7.45 -8.70
C SER A 37 17.11 -8.89 -9.21
N GLY A 38 17.17 -9.12 -10.53
CA GLY A 38 17.07 -10.47 -11.11
C GLY A 38 15.65 -11.06 -11.11
N ARG A 39 14.62 -10.23 -10.85
CA ARG A 39 13.22 -10.65 -10.91
C ARG A 39 12.74 -10.84 -12.35
N ALA A 40 12.74 -12.10 -12.80
CA ALA A 40 12.30 -12.48 -14.14
C ALA A 40 10.81 -12.20 -14.43
N ASP A 41 9.99 -12.01 -13.39
CA ASP A 41 8.56 -11.76 -13.51
C ASP A 41 8.21 -10.28 -13.69
N ASP A 42 9.15 -9.34 -13.52
CA ASP A 42 8.94 -7.92 -13.80
C ASP A 42 9.16 -7.60 -15.31
N ASN A 43 8.42 -8.30 -16.18
CA ASN A 43 8.34 -8.01 -17.62
C ASN A 43 7.05 -7.27 -17.98
N GLU A 44 7.00 -6.64 -19.16
CA GLU A 44 5.87 -5.79 -19.58
C GLU A 44 4.51 -6.50 -19.49
N GLU A 45 4.44 -7.76 -19.93
CA GLU A 45 3.19 -8.52 -19.94
C GLU A 45 2.69 -8.78 -18.51
N THR A 46 3.57 -9.22 -17.62
CA THR A 46 3.23 -9.45 -16.21
C THR A 46 2.87 -8.14 -15.50
N ILE A 47 3.60 -7.05 -15.77
CA ILE A 47 3.31 -5.74 -15.17
C ILE A 47 1.91 -5.27 -15.57
N LYS A 48 1.55 -5.38 -16.86
CA LYS A 48 0.21 -5.03 -17.35
C LYS A 48 -0.87 -5.85 -16.66
N LYS A 49 -0.69 -7.17 -16.52
CA LYS A 49 -1.63 -8.05 -15.81
C LYS A 49 -1.78 -7.63 -14.34
N ARG A 50 -0.68 -7.32 -13.65
CA ARG A 50 -0.70 -6.88 -12.24
C ARG A 50 -1.42 -5.56 -12.05
N LEU A 51 -1.20 -4.60 -12.94
CA LEU A 51 -1.92 -3.31 -12.93
C LEU A 51 -3.42 -3.52 -13.16
N GLN A 52 -3.80 -4.38 -14.11
CA GLN A 52 -5.20 -4.73 -14.32
C GLN A 52 -5.81 -5.41 -13.08
N THR A 53 -5.11 -6.37 -12.48
CA THR A 53 -5.56 -7.03 -11.25
C THR A 53 -5.76 -6.02 -10.11
N PHE A 54 -4.85 -5.07 -9.95
CA PHE A 54 -4.98 -4.00 -8.96
C PHE A 54 -6.25 -3.17 -9.20
N GLN A 55 -6.49 -2.74 -10.44
CA GLN A 55 -7.69 -1.96 -10.78
C GLN A 55 -8.98 -2.74 -10.55
N THR A 56 -9.01 -4.02 -10.90
CA THR A 56 -10.23 -4.84 -10.77
C THR A 56 -10.51 -5.31 -9.35
N HIS A 57 -9.48 -5.63 -8.56
CA HIS A 57 -9.66 -6.31 -7.27
C HIS A 57 -9.18 -5.49 -6.08
N SER A 58 -8.11 -4.71 -6.22
CA SER A 58 -7.52 -3.96 -5.10
C SER A 58 -8.13 -2.56 -4.95
N LYS A 59 -8.39 -1.85 -6.05
CA LYS A 59 -9.02 -0.53 -6.02
C LYS A 59 -10.38 -0.52 -5.29
N PRO A 60 -11.29 -1.51 -5.50
CA PRO A 60 -12.54 -1.57 -4.73
C PRO A 60 -12.35 -1.65 -3.21
N VAL A 61 -11.23 -2.20 -2.73
CA VAL A 61 -10.91 -2.22 -1.29
C VAL A 61 -10.57 -0.82 -0.80
N VAL A 62 -9.79 -0.05 -1.56
CA VAL A 62 -9.51 1.36 -1.25
C VAL A 62 -10.80 2.17 -1.21
N ASP A 63 -11.68 1.96 -2.19
CA ASP A 63 -12.97 2.65 -2.27
C ASP A 63 -13.89 2.27 -1.09
N HIS A 64 -13.93 0.99 -0.70
CA HIS A 64 -14.70 0.52 0.46
C HIS A 64 -14.25 1.18 1.78
N PHE A 65 -12.95 1.41 1.94
CA PHE A 65 -12.35 1.99 3.15
C PHE A 65 -12.02 3.48 3.00
N GLN A 66 -12.61 4.20 2.03
CA GLN A 66 -12.25 5.58 1.73
C GLN A 66 -12.25 6.51 2.96
N SER A 67 -13.19 6.32 3.90
CA SER A 67 -13.27 7.11 5.16
C SER A 67 -12.15 6.83 6.17
N LYS A 68 -11.44 5.71 6.00
CA LYS A 68 -10.29 5.29 6.82
C LYS A 68 -8.98 5.36 6.03
N CYS A 69 -9.02 5.85 4.81
CA CYS A 69 -7.88 5.82 3.90
C CYS A 69 -7.09 7.14 3.97
N LEU A 70 -5.82 7.05 4.32
CA LEU A 70 -4.85 8.13 4.18
C LEU A 70 -4.09 7.87 2.89
N THR A 71 -4.31 8.73 1.89
CA THR A 71 -3.67 8.59 0.58
C THR A 71 -2.45 9.50 0.48
N ILE A 72 -1.33 8.91 0.09
CA ILE A 72 -0.03 9.58 -0.09
C ILE A 72 0.36 9.50 -1.56
N CYS A 73 0.75 10.63 -2.15
CA CYS A 73 1.30 10.65 -3.50
C CYS A 73 2.70 10.02 -3.50
N ALA A 74 2.84 8.83 -4.06
CA ALA A 74 4.08 8.07 -4.05
C ALA A 74 4.94 8.28 -5.32
N GLU A 75 4.83 9.43 -5.97
CA GLU A 75 5.67 9.80 -7.12
C GLU A 75 6.93 10.58 -6.75
N LYS A 76 6.96 11.16 -5.54
CA LYS A 76 8.11 11.89 -4.98
C LYS A 76 9.28 10.94 -4.68
N ASN A 77 10.41 11.50 -4.25
CA ASN A 77 11.52 10.68 -3.76
C ASN A 77 11.16 9.97 -2.43
N PRO A 78 11.83 8.86 -2.09
CA PRO A 78 11.50 8.07 -0.91
C PRO A 78 11.55 8.84 0.41
N ASP A 79 12.49 9.77 0.59
CA ASP A 79 12.64 10.53 1.84
C ASP A 79 11.47 11.50 2.05
N GLU A 80 10.98 12.14 0.99
CA GLU A 80 9.79 12.98 1.05
C GLU A 80 8.52 12.16 1.34
N ILE A 81 8.38 11.01 0.67
CA ILE A 81 7.26 10.09 0.92
C ILE A 81 7.30 9.62 2.38
N PHE A 82 8.48 9.26 2.88
CA PHE A 82 8.64 8.78 4.24
C PHE A 82 8.24 9.84 5.28
N LYS A 83 8.67 11.09 5.10
CA LYS A 83 8.25 12.20 5.97
C LYS A 83 6.73 12.44 5.95
N GLU A 84 6.09 12.26 4.79
CA GLU A 84 4.63 12.34 4.66
C GLU A 84 3.95 11.20 5.43
N VAL A 85 4.49 9.97 5.34
CA VAL A 85 4.04 8.82 6.13
C VAL A 85 4.16 9.08 7.62
N GLU A 86 5.32 9.56 8.09
CA GLU A 86 5.54 9.90 9.50
C GLU A 86 4.51 10.91 9.99
N SER A 87 4.31 12.00 9.24
CA SER A 87 3.32 13.03 9.56
C SER A 87 1.90 12.45 9.68
N CYS A 88 1.53 11.53 8.77
CA CYS A 88 0.24 10.84 8.82
C CYS A 88 0.10 9.94 10.05
N LEU A 89 1.13 9.16 10.39
CA LEU A 89 1.08 8.21 11.49
C LEU A 89 1.17 8.89 12.86
N ASP A 90 2.01 9.91 13.01
CA ASP A 90 2.14 10.68 14.25
C ASP A 90 0.82 11.32 14.66
N ALA A 91 0.05 11.84 13.69
CA ALA A 91 -1.28 12.39 13.92
C ALA A 91 -2.30 11.35 14.43
N LEU A 92 -2.04 10.05 14.25
CA LEU A 92 -2.88 8.96 14.76
C LEU A 92 -2.45 8.52 16.16
N VAL A 93 -1.15 8.55 16.45
CA VAL A 93 -0.59 8.09 17.73
C VAL A 93 -0.72 9.16 18.82
N THR A 94 -0.67 10.44 18.45
CA THR A 94 -0.78 11.59 19.38
C THR A 94 -2.21 11.95 19.77
N LYS A 95 -3.23 11.48 19.05
CA LYS A 95 -4.66 11.70 19.35
C LYS A 95 -5.21 10.84 20.51
N LYS A 96 -4.38 10.49 21.50
CA LYS A 96 -4.84 9.78 22.70
C LYS A 96 -5.48 10.72 23.71
#